data_AF-A0A167W230-F1
#
_entry.id   AF-A0A167W230-F1
#
_cell.length_a   1.000
_cell.length_b   1.000
_cell.length_c   1.000
_cell.angle_alpha   90.00
_cell.angle_beta   90.00
_cell.angle_gamma   90.00
#
_symmetry.space_group_name_H-M   'P 1'
#
loop_
_entity.id
_entity.type
_entity.pdbx_description
1 polymer ?
#
loop_
_entity_poly.entity_id
_entity_poly.type
_entity_poly.pdbx_seq_one_letter_code
_entity_poly.pdbx_strand_id
1 'polypeptide(L)'
;MDSKQKHCPLADAEELPPGPGPKLQRFKHYASRIGWLARLDEDPPGCSNESSEAYVFKVMINTELYALKVFYNAEDDKYFWDPYVANDPVSRTDRKRQAELHLDPFYAECRAYGQINTAMKQGHIQRDIAVPCFGFMFLDDSYRKVLDDYGVDLKESCLDGDSSPVSYRGPEPRESNSERPIRCTVKKLASAEHGITQTTIHTIRKDIQQLNLLKVYNHNVRIHNFCGGKLASFTWSRTEPHCFITADNADLSSQLRNGDLAMLEDVVDGIGLLVTWRTTGNTAYRGKLRRRSQNDAVK
;
A
#
# COMPACT_ATOMS: atom_id res chain seq x y z
N MET A 1 -4.90 -26.81 -35.93
CA MET A 1 -4.79 -27.23 -34.52
C MET A 1 -4.86 -25.97 -33.70
N ASP A 2 -6.04 -25.69 -33.16
CA ASP A 2 -6.32 -24.45 -32.43
C ASP A 2 -5.57 -24.44 -31.10
N SER A 3 -4.59 -23.54 -31.02
CA SER A 3 -3.94 -23.14 -29.78
C SER A 3 -4.98 -22.48 -28.88
N LYS A 4 -5.61 -23.26 -28.00
CA LYS A 4 -6.38 -22.73 -26.88
C LYS A 4 -5.41 -22.01 -25.94
N GLN A 5 -5.29 -20.70 -26.10
CA GLN A 5 -4.67 -19.79 -25.14
C GLN A 5 -5.39 -20.01 -23.80
N LYS A 6 -4.73 -20.65 -22.84
CA LYS A 6 -5.33 -20.92 -21.52
C LYS A 6 -5.38 -19.59 -20.74
N HIS A 7 -6.60 -19.13 -20.49
CA HIS A 7 -6.94 -17.89 -19.77
C HIS A 7 -6.35 -17.90 -18.35
N CYS A 8 -5.64 -16.83 -17.96
CA CYS A 8 -5.30 -16.60 -16.55
C CYS A 8 -6.54 -16.04 -15.83
N PRO A 9 -7.15 -16.74 -14.86
CA PRO A 9 -8.41 -16.29 -14.22
C PRO A 9 -8.31 -14.95 -13.49
N LEU A 10 -7.09 -14.51 -13.15
CA LEU A 10 -6.83 -13.19 -12.57
C LEU A 10 -6.93 -12.07 -13.62
N ALA A 11 -6.63 -12.33 -14.90
CA ALA A 11 -6.65 -11.32 -15.95
C ALA A 11 -8.07 -10.77 -16.21
N ASP A 12 -9.10 -11.56 -15.91
CA ASP A 12 -10.52 -11.20 -16.07
C ASP A 12 -11.17 -10.67 -14.80
N ALA A 13 -10.40 -10.51 -13.71
CA ALA A 13 -10.95 -9.99 -12.47
C ALA A 13 -11.46 -8.55 -12.67
N GLU A 14 -12.71 -8.29 -12.30
CA GLU A 14 -13.28 -6.94 -12.25
C GLU A 14 -13.02 -6.25 -10.91
N GLU A 15 -12.75 -7.03 -9.86
CA GLU A 15 -12.52 -6.55 -8.50
C GLU A 15 -11.39 -7.35 -7.83
N LEU A 16 -10.54 -6.68 -7.04
CA LEU A 16 -9.47 -7.30 -6.26
C LEU A 16 -9.40 -6.74 -4.84
N PRO A 17 -8.90 -7.53 -3.86
CA PRO A 17 -8.36 -8.89 -3.99
C PRO A 17 -9.45 -9.98 -4.11
N PRO A 18 -9.08 -11.23 -4.52
CA PRO A 18 -10.01 -12.35 -4.59
C PRO A 18 -10.27 -12.91 -3.18
N GLY A 19 -11.19 -12.27 -2.46
CA GLY A 19 -11.58 -12.66 -1.11
C GLY A 19 -12.64 -11.73 -0.51
N PRO A 20 -13.10 -12.00 0.72
CA PRO A 20 -14.04 -11.14 1.42
C PRO A 20 -13.39 -9.80 1.83
N GLY A 21 -14.24 -8.79 1.98
CA GLY A 21 -13.86 -7.45 2.42
C GLY A 21 -13.76 -6.45 1.27
N PRO A 22 -13.12 -5.29 1.52
CA PRO A 22 -13.06 -4.19 0.57
C PRO A 22 -12.31 -4.57 -0.70
N LYS A 23 -12.83 -4.12 -1.84
CA LYS A 23 -12.26 -4.40 -3.15
C LYS A 23 -12.11 -3.14 -4.00
N LEU A 24 -11.00 -3.06 -4.71
CA LEU A 24 -10.74 -2.08 -5.73
C LEU A 24 -11.28 -2.60 -7.07
N GLN A 25 -11.92 -1.73 -7.83
CA GLN A 25 -12.41 -2.04 -9.17
C GLN A 25 -11.27 -2.03 -10.19
N ARG A 26 -11.43 -2.76 -11.28
CA ARG A 26 -10.58 -2.65 -12.46
C ARG A 26 -10.68 -1.24 -13.04
N PHE A 27 -9.55 -0.70 -13.45
CA PHE A 27 -9.48 0.63 -14.05
C PHE A 27 -10.25 0.65 -15.38
N LYS A 28 -11.15 1.63 -15.56
CA LYS A 28 -12.07 1.70 -16.71
C LYS A 28 -11.37 1.61 -18.08
N HIS A 29 -10.17 2.16 -18.20
CA HIS A 29 -9.41 2.22 -19.45
C HIS A 29 -8.26 1.19 -19.49
N TYR A 30 -8.39 0.06 -18.78
CA TYR A 30 -7.35 -0.98 -18.70
C TYR A 30 -6.88 -1.51 -20.06
N ALA A 31 -7.74 -1.53 -21.08
CA ALA A 31 -7.42 -2.00 -22.42
C ALA A 31 -6.83 -0.91 -23.34
N SER A 32 -6.70 0.33 -22.85
CA SER A 32 -6.14 1.43 -23.64
C SER A 32 -4.62 1.34 -23.71
N ARG A 33 -4.03 1.78 -24.83
CA ARG A 33 -2.58 1.89 -24.97
C ARG A 33 -2.02 2.86 -23.93
N ILE A 34 -0.89 2.49 -23.33
CA ILE A 34 -0.18 3.30 -22.35
C ILE A 34 0.95 4.06 -23.05
N GLY A 35 0.92 5.39 -22.96
CA GLY A 35 2.04 6.26 -23.30
C GLY A 35 2.93 6.47 -22.09
N TRP A 36 4.10 5.84 -22.05
CA TRP A 36 5.08 5.96 -20.96
C TRP A 36 5.86 7.27 -21.12
N LEU A 37 5.83 8.15 -20.11
CA LEU A 37 6.40 9.50 -20.22
C LEU A 37 7.63 9.70 -19.35
N ALA A 38 7.60 9.23 -18.11
CA ALA A 38 8.73 9.35 -17.17
C ALA A 38 8.56 8.38 -16.01
N ARG A 39 9.67 7.96 -15.42
CA ARG A 39 9.70 7.32 -14.09
C ARG A 39 9.71 8.41 -13.01
N LEU A 40 8.95 8.22 -11.95
CA LEU A 40 8.71 9.21 -10.88
C LEU A 40 9.41 8.86 -9.56
N ASP A 41 9.83 7.60 -9.38
CA ASP A 41 10.50 7.08 -8.19
C ASP A 41 12.04 7.07 -8.31
N GLU A 42 12.61 7.76 -9.30
CA GLU A 42 14.06 7.92 -9.41
C GLU A 42 14.56 8.94 -8.37
N ASP A 43 15.35 8.47 -7.40
CA ASP A 43 16.06 9.36 -6.51
C ASP A 43 17.17 10.12 -7.23
N PRO A 44 17.52 11.33 -6.74
CA PRO A 44 18.76 11.99 -7.14
C PRO A 44 19.96 11.06 -6.86
N PRO A 45 20.98 11.05 -7.75
CA PRO A 45 22.16 10.23 -7.54
C PRO A 45 22.82 10.53 -6.19
N GLY A 46 22.96 9.50 -5.35
CA GLY A 46 23.55 9.58 -4.01
C GLY A 46 22.58 9.36 -2.84
N CYS A 47 21.26 9.33 -3.10
CA CYS A 47 20.26 8.88 -2.14
C CYS A 47 19.92 7.41 -2.42
N SER A 48 20.52 6.48 -1.69
CA SER A 48 20.10 5.08 -1.74
C SER A 48 18.75 4.95 -1.02
N ASN A 49 17.63 4.92 -1.74
CA ASN A 49 16.40 4.46 -1.11
C ASN A 49 16.39 2.94 -0.98
N GLU A 50 16.06 2.54 0.23
CA GLU A 50 15.67 1.21 0.66
C GLU A 50 14.64 0.62 -0.31
N SER A 51 14.79 -0.68 -0.57
CA SER A 51 13.99 -1.51 -1.49
C SER A 51 12.56 -1.01 -1.73
N SER A 52 12.31 -0.40 -2.90
CA SER A 52 10.94 -0.07 -3.29
C SER A 52 10.16 -1.36 -3.54
N GLU A 53 8.89 -1.40 -3.12
CA GLU A 53 7.94 -2.51 -3.38
C GLU A 53 7.11 -2.27 -4.66
N ALA A 54 7.36 -1.14 -5.33
CA ALA A 54 6.85 -0.84 -6.65
C ALA A 54 7.68 0.25 -7.33
N TYR A 55 7.52 0.36 -8.63
CA TYR A 55 7.95 1.49 -9.46
C TYR A 55 6.77 2.41 -9.75
N VAL A 56 7.01 3.70 -9.98
CA VAL A 56 5.93 4.65 -10.27
C VAL A 56 6.23 5.42 -11.54
N PHE A 57 5.30 5.41 -12.48
CA PHE A 57 5.44 6.05 -13.78
C PHE A 57 4.41 7.15 -13.99
N LYS A 58 4.84 8.25 -14.59
CA LYS A 58 3.94 9.18 -15.27
C LYS A 58 3.58 8.56 -16.61
N VAL A 59 2.29 8.34 -16.82
CA VAL A 59 1.78 7.74 -18.06
C VAL A 59 0.60 8.54 -18.61
N MET A 60 0.36 8.39 -19.90
CA MET A 60 -0.85 8.83 -20.57
C MET A 60 -1.70 7.61 -20.93
N ILE A 61 -2.95 7.56 -20.48
CA ILE A 61 -3.90 6.50 -20.82
C ILE A 61 -5.19 7.16 -21.29
N ASN A 62 -5.68 6.81 -22.47
CA ASN A 62 -6.89 7.41 -23.05
C ASN A 62 -6.88 8.96 -22.98
N THR A 63 -5.78 9.58 -23.40
CA THR A 63 -5.53 11.04 -23.42
C THR A 63 -5.40 11.76 -22.07
N GLU A 64 -5.55 11.06 -20.95
CA GLU A 64 -5.38 11.64 -19.61
C GLU A 64 -4.06 11.21 -18.96
N LEU A 65 -3.52 12.06 -18.08
CA LEU A 65 -2.28 11.79 -17.34
C LEU A 65 -2.56 11.11 -16.01
N TYR A 66 -1.81 10.05 -15.72
CA TYR A 66 -1.91 9.27 -14.50
C TYR A 66 -0.54 8.99 -13.89
N ALA A 67 -0.56 8.63 -12.61
CA ALA A 67 0.53 7.90 -11.98
C ALA A 67 0.20 6.40 -12.01
N LEU A 68 1.01 5.60 -12.68
CA LEU A 68 0.89 4.15 -12.77
C LEU A 68 1.93 3.52 -11.84
N LYS A 69 1.47 2.85 -10.78
CA LYS A 69 2.33 2.13 -9.85
C LYS A 69 2.42 0.67 -10.28
N VAL A 70 3.63 0.18 -10.56
CA VAL A 70 3.93 -1.18 -11.04
C VAL A 70 4.57 -1.95 -9.89
N PHE A 71 3.92 -3.01 -9.42
CA PHE A 71 4.34 -3.76 -8.24
C PHE A 71 5.25 -4.91 -8.62
N TYR A 72 6.25 -5.21 -7.77
CA TYR A 72 6.99 -6.47 -7.87
C TYR A 72 6.10 -7.65 -7.44
N ASN A 73 6.45 -8.86 -7.84
CA ASN A 73 5.77 -10.06 -7.36
C ASN A 73 6.26 -10.40 -5.95
N ALA A 74 5.37 -10.32 -4.97
CA ALA A 74 5.74 -10.44 -3.57
C ALA A 74 5.89 -11.90 -3.10
N GLU A 75 5.62 -12.92 -3.91
CA GLU A 75 5.79 -14.32 -3.48
C GLU A 75 7.23 -14.68 -3.06
N ASP A 76 8.20 -13.86 -3.46
CA ASP A 76 9.62 -14.00 -3.14
C ASP A 76 9.96 -13.56 -1.71
N ASP A 77 9.02 -12.86 -1.07
CA ASP A 77 9.14 -12.28 0.25
C ASP A 77 8.58 -13.22 1.33
N LYS A 78 9.02 -14.48 1.29
CA LYS A 78 8.83 -15.47 2.37
C LYS A 78 9.09 -14.86 3.77
N TYR A 79 10.01 -13.91 3.84
CA TYR A 79 10.32 -13.09 5.02
C TYR A 79 9.11 -12.36 5.65
N PHE A 80 8.13 -11.92 4.86
CA PHE A 80 7.05 -11.04 5.30
C PHE A 80 5.91 -11.78 6.00
N TRP A 81 5.68 -13.06 5.70
CA TRP A 81 4.58 -13.85 6.27
C TRP A 81 4.99 -15.12 7.01
N ASP A 82 6.21 -15.64 6.81
CA ASP A 82 6.67 -16.84 7.50
C ASP A 82 6.55 -16.77 9.04
N PRO A 83 6.88 -15.65 9.71
CA PRO A 83 6.70 -15.53 11.15
C PRO A 83 5.23 -15.70 11.61
N TYR A 84 4.27 -15.46 10.72
CA TYR A 84 2.84 -15.47 11.02
C TYR A 84 2.13 -16.77 10.59
N VAL A 85 2.80 -17.65 9.85
CA VAL A 85 2.22 -18.84 9.21
C VAL A 85 2.61 -20.15 9.92
N ALA A 86 3.40 -20.10 11.00
CA ALA A 86 3.91 -21.30 11.68
C ALA A 86 2.89 -22.05 12.57
N ASN A 87 3.02 -23.40 12.57
CA ASN A 87 2.53 -24.41 13.54
C ASN A 87 1.36 -25.37 13.21
N ASP A 88 0.92 -25.55 11.96
CA ASP A 88 0.12 -26.73 11.54
C ASP A 88 0.09 -26.84 9.99
N PRO A 89 0.48 -27.98 9.36
CA PRO A 89 0.53 -28.13 7.90
C PRO A 89 -0.79 -27.88 7.15
N VAL A 90 -1.95 -28.22 7.73
CA VAL A 90 -3.26 -28.04 7.08
C VAL A 90 -3.76 -26.61 7.27
N SER A 91 -3.58 -26.05 8.47
CA SER A 91 -3.83 -24.62 8.71
C SER A 91 -2.88 -23.71 7.93
N ARG A 92 -1.68 -24.21 7.58
CA ARG A 92 -0.65 -23.46 6.88
C ARG A 92 -1.11 -22.95 5.52
N THR A 93 -1.84 -23.76 4.74
CA THR A 93 -2.26 -23.37 3.39
C THR A 93 -3.32 -22.28 3.42
N ASP A 94 -4.34 -22.43 4.27
CA ASP A 94 -5.38 -21.41 4.43
C ASP A 94 -4.82 -20.14 5.07
N ARG A 95 -3.95 -20.25 6.08
CA ARG A 95 -3.27 -19.09 6.69
C ARG A 95 -2.33 -18.39 5.72
N LYS A 96 -1.59 -19.15 4.90
CA LYS A 96 -0.72 -18.56 3.85
C LYS A 96 -1.57 -17.80 2.85
N ARG A 97 -2.67 -18.38 2.38
CA ARG A 97 -3.60 -17.71 1.46
C ARG A 97 -4.19 -16.44 2.07
N GLN A 98 -4.58 -16.48 3.34
CA GLN A 98 -5.05 -15.28 4.06
C GLN A 98 -3.92 -14.25 4.17
N ALA A 99 -2.71 -14.66 4.56
CA ALA A 99 -1.56 -13.78 4.64
C ALA A 99 -1.27 -13.11 3.29
N GLU A 100 -1.28 -13.86 2.18
CA GLU A 100 -1.11 -13.32 0.82
C GLU A 100 -2.17 -12.26 0.49
N LEU A 101 -3.47 -12.55 0.72
CA LEU A 101 -4.56 -11.63 0.40
C LEU A 101 -4.57 -10.34 1.24
N HIS A 102 -3.84 -10.32 2.35
CA HIS A 102 -3.81 -9.21 3.30
C HIS A 102 -2.47 -8.49 3.39
N LEU A 103 -1.36 -9.18 3.16
CA LEU A 103 0.02 -8.67 3.32
C LEU A 103 0.76 -8.49 2.00
N ASP A 104 0.30 -9.08 0.89
CA ASP A 104 0.86 -8.75 -0.41
C ASP A 104 0.69 -7.24 -0.67
N PRO A 105 1.77 -6.49 -0.97
CA PRO A 105 1.72 -5.04 -1.13
C PRO A 105 0.67 -4.54 -2.13
N PHE A 106 0.44 -5.28 -3.21
CA PHE A 106 -0.56 -4.94 -4.22
C PHE A 106 -1.99 -5.17 -3.69
N TYR A 107 -2.24 -6.31 -3.04
CA TYR A 107 -3.56 -6.58 -2.46
C TYR A 107 -3.87 -5.71 -1.25
N ALA A 108 -2.91 -5.42 -0.37
CA ALA A 108 -3.07 -4.49 0.73
C ALA A 108 -3.52 -3.10 0.22
N GLU A 109 -2.85 -2.60 -0.82
CA GLU A 109 -3.20 -1.34 -1.45
C GLU A 109 -4.59 -1.39 -2.13
N CYS A 110 -4.93 -2.49 -2.80
CA CYS A 110 -6.28 -2.69 -3.36
C CYS A 110 -7.36 -2.67 -2.27
N ARG A 111 -7.14 -3.30 -1.11
CA ARG A 111 -8.11 -3.28 -0.01
C ARG A 111 -8.30 -1.88 0.54
N ALA A 112 -7.21 -1.14 0.78
CA ALA A 112 -7.29 0.22 1.30
C ALA A 112 -8.08 1.15 0.36
N TYR A 113 -7.71 1.19 -0.92
CA TYR A 113 -8.42 2.01 -1.89
C TYR A 113 -9.83 1.52 -2.18
N GLY A 114 -10.07 0.21 -2.12
CA GLY A 114 -11.42 -0.35 -2.18
C GLY A 114 -12.33 0.19 -1.08
N GLN A 115 -11.81 0.26 0.15
CA GLN A 115 -12.54 0.80 1.31
C GLN A 115 -12.76 2.32 1.18
N ILE A 116 -11.73 3.07 0.82
CA ILE A 116 -11.81 4.53 0.61
C ILE A 116 -12.82 4.86 -0.49
N ASN A 117 -12.74 4.19 -1.64
CA ASN A 117 -13.64 4.42 -2.77
C ASN A 117 -15.08 4.05 -2.44
N THR A 118 -15.30 2.98 -1.66
CA THR A 118 -16.63 2.60 -1.17
C THR A 118 -17.20 3.66 -0.24
N ALA A 119 -16.40 4.15 0.71
CA ALA A 119 -16.81 5.19 1.64
C ALA A 119 -17.14 6.53 0.94
N MET A 120 -16.39 6.89 -0.11
CA MET A 120 -16.70 8.04 -0.97
C MET A 120 -18.04 7.84 -1.71
N LYS A 121 -18.24 6.68 -2.35
CA LYS A 121 -19.47 6.37 -3.09
C LYS A 121 -20.71 6.35 -2.18
N GLN A 122 -20.56 5.92 -0.93
CA GLN A 122 -21.63 5.89 0.07
C GLN A 122 -21.84 7.25 0.78
N GLY A 123 -21.01 8.27 0.50
CA GLY A 123 -21.10 9.57 1.13
C GLY A 123 -20.63 9.63 2.59
N HIS A 124 -19.95 8.59 3.08
CA HIS A 124 -19.34 8.58 4.43
C HIS A 124 -18.17 9.57 4.53
N ILE A 125 -17.51 9.85 3.41
CA ILE A 125 -16.53 10.91 3.26
C ILE A 125 -16.85 11.73 2.01
N GLN A 126 -16.69 13.05 2.10
CA GLN A 126 -17.10 14.00 1.04
C GLN A 126 -15.93 14.57 0.24
N ARG A 127 -14.70 14.30 0.67
CA ARG A 127 -13.47 14.82 0.05
C ARG A 127 -12.40 13.76 0.02
N ASP A 128 -11.45 13.93 -0.89
CA ASP A 128 -10.28 13.07 -0.97
C ASP A 128 -9.45 13.18 0.32
N ILE A 129 -9.27 12.05 1.01
CA ILE A 129 -8.40 11.90 2.20
C ILE A 129 -7.06 11.23 1.86
N ALA A 130 -6.90 10.78 0.62
CA ALA A 130 -5.70 10.19 0.04
C ALA A 130 -5.61 10.59 -1.42
N VAL A 131 -4.47 10.35 -2.08
CA VAL A 131 -4.37 10.52 -3.54
C VAL A 131 -5.37 9.58 -4.20
N PRO A 132 -6.29 10.07 -5.07
CA PRO A 132 -7.30 9.22 -5.69
C PRO A 132 -6.69 8.04 -6.47
N CYS A 133 -7.26 6.85 -6.28
CA CYS A 133 -6.96 5.65 -7.03
C CYS A 133 -8.16 5.25 -7.87
N PHE A 134 -7.95 5.18 -9.18
CA PHE A 134 -8.99 4.94 -10.17
C PHE A 134 -9.24 3.45 -10.44
N GLY A 135 -8.33 2.58 -10.00
CA GLY A 135 -8.49 1.14 -10.12
C GLY A 135 -7.16 0.39 -10.25
N PHE A 136 -7.25 -0.92 -10.36
CA PHE A 136 -6.13 -1.78 -10.72
C PHE A 136 -6.16 -2.13 -12.22
N MET A 137 -5.03 -2.55 -12.77
CA MET A 137 -4.97 -3.22 -14.07
C MET A 137 -3.79 -4.19 -14.13
N PHE A 138 -3.85 -5.13 -15.06
CA PHE A 138 -2.72 -5.98 -15.42
C PHE A 138 -2.13 -5.49 -16.73
N LEU A 139 -0.80 -5.43 -16.82
CA LEU A 139 -0.14 -5.12 -18.09
C LEU A 139 0.03 -6.39 -18.90
N ASP A 140 -0.10 -6.23 -20.22
CA ASP A 140 0.28 -7.24 -21.18
C ASP A 140 1.80 -7.46 -21.19
N ASP A 141 2.24 -8.68 -21.50
CA ASP A 141 3.67 -9.04 -21.52
C ASP A 141 4.48 -8.19 -22.51
N SER A 142 3.84 -7.59 -23.53
CA SER A 142 4.49 -6.62 -24.43
C SER A 142 5.07 -5.40 -23.71
N TYR A 143 4.60 -5.07 -22.49
CA TYR A 143 5.15 -3.97 -21.70
C TYR A 143 6.39 -4.35 -20.89
N ARG A 144 6.78 -5.63 -20.81
CA ARG A 144 8.01 -6.06 -20.11
C ARG A 144 9.25 -5.40 -20.66
N LYS A 145 9.38 -5.40 -21.99
CA LYS A 145 10.49 -4.73 -22.67
C LYS A 145 10.52 -3.23 -22.38
N VAL A 146 9.36 -2.59 -22.34
CA VAL A 146 9.28 -1.16 -22.00
C VAL A 146 9.76 -0.92 -20.57
N LEU A 147 9.33 -1.76 -19.62
CA LEU A 147 9.76 -1.68 -18.23
C LEU A 147 11.29 -1.92 -18.09
N ASP A 148 11.82 -2.93 -18.78
CA ASP A 148 13.26 -3.22 -18.82
C ASP A 148 14.07 -2.02 -19.38
N ASP A 149 13.58 -1.37 -20.44
CA ASP A 149 14.19 -0.16 -21.00
C ASP A 149 14.19 1.03 -19.98
N TYR A 150 13.29 1.01 -18.99
CA TYR A 150 13.26 1.94 -17.84
C TYR A 150 14.05 1.45 -16.61
N GLY A 151 14.82 0.37 -16.76
CA GLY A 151 15.61 -0.23 -15.67
C GLY A 151 14.76 -0.87 -14.58
N VAL A 152 13.55 -1.33 -14.91
CA VAL A 152 12.69 -2.08 -13.99
C VAL A 152 13.08 -3.54 -14.00
N ASP A 153 13.68 -3.98 -12.90
CA ASP A 153 13.81 -5.40 -12.60
C ASP A 153 12.53 -5.89 -11.92
N LEU A 154 11.73 -6.69 -12.63
CA LEU A 154 10.54 -7.35 -12.06
C LEU A 154 10.91 -8.53 -11.13
N LYS A 155 12.22 -8.79 -10.93
CA LYS A 155 12.84 -9.82 -10.09
C LYS A 155 12.45 -11.24 -10.44
N GLU A 156 12.03 -11.48 -11.68
CA GLU A 156 11.59 -12.81 -12.13
C GLU A 156 12.72 -13.85 -12.07
N SER A 157 13.97 -13.41 -12.17
CA SER A 157 15.19 -14.24 -12.13
C SER A 157 15.69 -14.59 -10.73
N CYS A 158 15.14 -14.00 -9.65
CA CYS A 158 15.51 -14.35 -8.27
C CYS A 158 15.00 -15.74 -7.83
N LEU A 159 14.37 -16.48 -8.75
CA LEU A 159 13.73 -17.78 -8.53
C LEU A 159 14.54 -18.96 -9.07
N ASP A 160 15.46 -18.73 -10.00
CA ASP A 160 16.28 -19.78 -10.60
C ASP A 160 17.65 -19.82 -9.92
N GLY A 161 17.69 -20.23 -8.65
CA GLY A 161 18.95 -20.20 -7.90
C GLY A 161 19.04 -21.02 -6.62
N ASP A 162 17.93 -21.45 -6.02
CA ASP A 162 18.00 -22.37 -4.88
C ASP A 162 17.08 -23.58 -5.08
N SER A 163 17.73 -24.61 -5.60
CA SER A 163 17.30 -26.00 -5.72
C SER A 163 16.45 -26.48 -4.54
N SER A 164 15.12 -26.43 -4.67
CA SER A 164 14.25 -27.47 -4.12
C SER A 164 12.88 -27.45 -4.80
N PRO A 165 12.41 -28.58 -5.36
CA PRO A 165 11.10 -28.69 -5.99
C PRO A 165 10.03 -28.80 -4.89
N VAL A 166 9.82 -27.75 -4.11
CA VAL A 166 8.69 -27.70 -3.20
C VAL A 166 7.51 -27.15 -3.98
N SER A 167 6.87 -28.06 -4.69
CA SER A 167 5.54 -27.95 -5.27
C SER A 167 4.60 -27.11 -4.38
N TYR A 168 4.19 -25.93 -4.84
CA TYR A 168 2.91 -25.38 -4.41
C TYR A 168 2.10 -24.80 -5.56
N ARG A 169 1.13 -25.64 -5.91
CA ARG A 169 -0.10 -25.47 -6.69
C ARG A 169 -0.96 -24.32 -6.16
N GLY A 170 -1.30 -23.37 -7.03
CA GLY A 170 -2.66 -22.79 -7.06
C GLY A 170 -3.68 -23.83 -7.52
N PRO A 171 -4.97 -23.48 -7.74
CA PRO A 171 -6.06 -24.46 -7.92
C PRO A 171 -5.94 -25.37 -9.15
N GLU A 172 -4.94 -25.19 -10.00
CA GLU A 172 -4.53 -26.13 -11.04
C GLU A 172 -2.98 -26.05 -11.13
N PRO A 173 -2.26 -27.17 -11.36
CA PRO A 173 -0.84 -27.09 -11.71
C PRO A 173 -0.70 -26.27 -12.99
N ARG A 174 -0.08 -25.09 -12.90
CA ARG A 174 0.31 -24.31 -14.09
C ARG A 174 1.49 -25.02 -14.75
N GLU A 175 1.22 -25.92 -15.68
CA GLU A 175 2.20 -26.53 -16.57
C GLU A 175 2.74 -25.56 -17.65
N SER A 176 2.64 -24.24 -17.46
CA SER A 176 3.06 -23.27 -18.47
C SER A 176 4.12 -22.32 -17.91
N ASN A 177 5.21 -22.17 -18.66
CA ASN A 177 6.17 -21.05 -18.65
C ASN A 177 5.50 -19.67 -18.90
N SER A 178 4.24 -19.47 -18.47
CA SER A 178 3.55 -18.20 -18.60
C SER A 178 3.97 -17.31 -17.42
N GLU A 179 4.71 -16.26 -17.74
CA GLU A 179 5.13 -15.23 -16.78
C GLU A 179 3.92 -14.68 -16.01
N ARG A 180 4.13 -14.25 -14.76
CA ARG A 180 3.05 -13.73 -13.92
C ARG A 180 2.56 -12.39 -14.47
N PRO A 181 1.25 -12.09 -14.43
CA PRO A 181 0.76 -10.81 -14.92
C PRO A 181 1.38 -9.66 -14.13
N ILE A 182 1.86 -8.63 -14.83
CA ILE A 182 2.41 -7.43 -14.20
C ILE A 182 1.26 -6.65 -13.56
N ARG A 183 1.36 -6.40 -12.25
CA ARG A 183 0.26 -5.86 -11.43
C ARG A 183 0.43 -4.37 -11.28
N CYS A 184 -0.63 -3.60 -11.50
CA CYS A 184 -0.59 -2.15 -11.40
C CYS A 184 -1.80 -1.52 -10.72
N THR A 185 -1.59 -0.36 -10.11
CA THR A 185 -2.66 0.57 -9.71
C THR A 185 -2.54 1.89 -10.46
N VAL A 186 -3.67 2.46 -10.86
CA VAL A 186 -3.77 3.72 -11.61
C VAL A 186 -4.27 4.80 -10.66
N LYS A 187 -3.48 5.86 -10.50
CA LYS A 187 -3.76 6.95 -9.55
C LYS A 187 -3.75 8.30 -10.23
N LYS A 188 -4.34 9.29 -9.55
CA LYS A 188 -4.20 10.69 -9.93
C LYS A 188 -2.73 11.08 -9.92
N LEU A 189 -2.25 11.70 -11.01
CA LEU A 189 -0.96 12.34 -11.03
C LEU A 189 -0.99 13.56 -10.10
N ALA A 190 -0.46 13.41 -8.89
CA ALA A 190 -0.41 14.46 -7.87
C ALA A 190 0.91 15.25 -7.94
N SER A 191 1.01 16.32 -7.14
CA SER A 191 2.28 17.06 -6.98
C SER A 191 3.38 16.16 -6.45
N ALA A 192 4.59 16.29 -6.97
CA ALA A 192 5.77 15.60 -6.46
C ALA A 192 6.20 16.11 -5.07
N GLU A 193 5.80 17.33 -4.70
CA GLU A 193 6.07 17.87 -3.37
C GLU A 193 5.22 17.18 -2.31
N HIS A 194 5.81 16.88 -1.15
CA HIS A 194 5.08 16.25 -0.04
C HIS A 194 3.89 17.09 0.45
N GLY A 195 3.95 18.42 0.33
CA GLY A 195 2.84 19.32 0.67
C GLY A 195 2.48 19.38 2.16
N ILE A 196 3.40 18.95 3.03
CA ILE A 196 3.28 19.05 4.49
C ILE A 196 3.81 20.41 4.92
N THR A 197 2.94 21.26 5.44
CA THR A 197 3.27 22.61 5.90
C THR A 197 2.54 22.91 7.21
N GLN A 198 2.86 24.04 7.83
CA GLN A 198 2.15 24.51 9.03
C GLN A 198 0.63 24.65 8.79
N THR A 199 0.21 24.96 7.56
CA THR A 199 -1.20 25.15 7.21
C THR A 199 -1.90 23.83 6.87
N THR A 200 -1.21 22.87 6.25
CA THR A 200 -1.82 21.60 5.81
C THR A 200 -1.79 20.51 6.88
N ILE A 201 -0.88 20.58 7.86
CA ILE A 201 -0.66 19.51 8.84
C ILE A 201 -1.91 19.12 9.64
N HIS A 202 -2.76 20.10 9.98
CA HIS A 202 -4.02 19.81 10.68
C HIS A 202 -5.02 19.06 9.79
N THR A 203 -5.02 19.34 8.49
CA THR A 203 -5.85 18.61 7.52
C THR A 203 -5.31 17.20 7.32
N ILE A 204 -3.99 17.04 7.18
CA ILE A 204 -3.33 15.72 7.08
C ILE A 204 -3.64 14.85 8.30
N ARG A 205 -3.54 15.41 9.50
CA ARG A 205 -3.89 14.68 10.72
C ARG A 205 -5.35 14.23 10.71
N LYS A 206 -6.28 15.10 10.29
CA LYS A 206 -7.70 14.76 10.14
C LYS A 206 -7.91 13.68 9.08
N ASP A 207 -7.13 13.68 8.00
CA ASP A 207 -7.18 12.64 6.96
C ASP A 207 -6.77 11.28 7.48
N ILE A 208 -5.68 11.21 8.23
CA ILE A 208 -5.22 9.97 8.88
C ILE A 208 -6.24 9.49 9.91
N GLN A 209 -6.83 10.40 10.71
CA GLN A 209 -7.92 10.05 11.61
C GLN A 209 -9.13 9.50 10.86
N GLN A 210 -9.47 10.08 9.72
CA GLN A 210 -10.59 9.61 8.89
C GLN A 210 -10.30 8.24 8.27
N LEU A 211 -9.07 7.97 7.81
CA LEU A 211 -8.65 6.65 7.35
C LEU A 211 -8.79 5.60 8.47
N ASN A 212 -8.33 5.94 9.67
CA ASN A 212 -8.46 5.10 10.86
C ASN A 212 -9.93 4.82 11.23
N LEU A 213 -10.82 5.81 11.10
CA LEU A 213 -12.27 5.65 11.30
C LEU A 213 -12.89 4.73 10.24
N LEU A 214 -12.36 4.73 9.01
CA LEU A 214 -12.74 3.81 7.95
C LEU A 214 -12.08 2.42 8.09
N LYS A 215 -11.32 2.19 9.18
CA LYS A 215 -10.57 0.97 9.46
C LYS A 215 -9.51 0.65 8.39
N VAL A 216 -8.91 1.71 7.84
CA VAL A 216 -7.73 1.67 6.97
C VAL A 216 -6.56 2.23 7.77
N TYR A 217 -5.68 1.36 8.24
CA TYR A 217 -4.47 1.72 8.96
C TYR A 217 -3.30 1.71 7.97
N ASN A 218 -2.67 2.85 7.70
CA ASN A 218 -1.69 2.99 6.61
C ASN A 218 -0.37 2.26 6.90
N HIS A 219 0.12 2.28 8.14
CA HIS A 219 1.37 1.68 8.59
C HIS A 219 2.65 2.15 7.90
N ASN A 220 2.58 3.14 7.03
CA ASN A 220 3.73 3.68 6.32
C ASN A 220 3.63 5.20 6.14
N VAL A 221 3.23 5.90 7.20
CA VAL A 221 3.13 7.37 7.20
C VAL A 221 4.54 7.96 7.25
N ARG A 222 5.13 8.19 6.08
CA ARG A 222 6.49 8.73 5.91
C ARG A 222 6.48 9.89 4.93
N ILE A 223 7.44 10.80 5.03
CA ILE A 223 7.49 12.03 4.22
C ILE A 223 7.39 11.77 2.71
N HIS A 224 8.08 10.75 2.20
CA HIS A 224 8.09 10.39 0.77
C HIS A 224 6.79 9.74 0.29
N ASN A 225 5.91 9.32 1.20
CA ASN A 225 4.59 8.77 0.86
C ASN A 225 3.50 9.85 0.75
N PHE A 226 3.86 11.13 0.91
CA PHE A 226 2.94 12.24 0.70
C PHE A 226 3.13 12.89 -0.67
N CYS A 227 2.01 13.22 -1.32
CA CYS A 227 1.97 14.00 -2.55
C CYS A 227 0.91 15.10 -2.41
N GLY A 228 1.31 16.36 -2.42
CA GLY A 228 0.41 17.50 -2.25
C GLY A 228 -0.39 17.48 -0.95
N GLY A 229 0.21 17.00 0.15
CA GLY A 229 -0.44 16.89 1.46
C GLY A 229 -1.42 15.73 1.57
N LYS A 230 -1.35 14.72 0.69
CA LYS A 230 -2.16 13.50 0.72
C LYS A 230 -1.29 12.26 0.72
N LEU A 231 -1.69 11.23 1.47
CA LEU A 231 -1.03 9.92 1.40
C LEU A 231 -1.24 9.29 0.03
N ALA A 232 -0.16 8.79 -0.56
CA ALA A 232 -0.13 8.22 -1.90
C ALA A 232 0.12 6.71 -1.91
N SER A 233 0.69 6.12 -0.85
CA SER A 233 1.05 4.69 -0.81
C SER A 233 0.34 3.96 0.33
N PHE A 234 -0.19 2.76 0.04
CA PHE A 234 -0.90 1.90 1.01
C PHE A 234 -0.40 0.45 0.95
N THR A 235 0.83 0.21 0.50
CA THR A 235 1.40 -1.13 0.37
C THR A 235 1.53 -1.88 1.70
N TRP A 236 1.73 -1.16 2.80
CA TRP A 236 1.81 -1.72 4.15
C TRP A 236 0.50 -1.65 4.91
N SER A 237 -0.56 -1.15 4.25
CA SER A 237 -1.78 -0.85 4.94
C SER A 237 -2.47 -2.11 5.44
N ARG A 238 -3.10 -1.99 6.60
CA ARG A 238 -3.96 -3.02 7.16
C ARG A 238 -5.38 -2.51 7.12
N THR A 239 -6.20 -3.15 6.30
CA THR A 239 -7.61 -2.77 6.11
C THR A 239 -8.53 -3.86 6.63
N GLU A 240 -9.44 -3.50 7.54
CA GLU A 240 -10.41 -4.46 8.08
C GLU A 240 -11.49 -4.86 7.05
N PRO A 241 -11.98 -6.12 7.09
CA PRO A 241 -11.50 -7.21 7.94
C PRO A 241 -10.08 -7.63 7.55
N HIS A 242 -9.24 -8.00 8.50
CA HIS A 242 -7.86 -8.41 8.26
C HIS A 242 -7.56 -9.69 9.02
N CYS A 243 -6.86 -10.64 8.40
CA CYS A 243 -6.54 -11.94 9.01
C CYS A 243 -5.78 -11.89 10.35
N PHE A 244 -5.18 -10.75 10.71
CA PHE A 244 -4.46 -10.55 11.97
C PHE A 244 -5.13 -9.53 12.90
N ILE A 245 -6.24 -8.92 12.48
CA ILE A 245 -7.03 -8.01 13.30
C ILE A 245 -8.32 -8.74 13.66
N THR A 246 -8.33 -9.36 14.84
CA THR A 246 -9.53 -10.03 15.37
C THR A 246 -10.40 -9.04 16.12
N ALA A 247 -11.73 -9.25 16.07
CA ALA A 247 -12.70 -8.39 16.76
C ALA A 247 -12.47 -8.32 18.28
N ASP A 248 -11.81 -9.33 18.84
CA ASP A 248 -11.59 -9.48 20.28
C ASP A 248 -10.34 -8.73 20.79
N ASN A 249 -9.57 -8.08 19.90
CA ASN A 249 -8.34 -7.38 20.26
C ASN A 249 -8.47 -5.85 20.12
N ALA A 250 -9.24 -5.26 21.05
CA ALA A 250 -9.46 -3.82 21.13
C ALA A 250 -8.15 -3.02 21.36
N ASP A 251 -7.18 -3.63 22.04
CA ASP A 251 -5.85 -3.06 22.26
C ASP A 251 -5.06 -2.97 20.96
N LEU A 252 -5.06 -4.02 20.15
CA LEU A 252 -4.41 -4.00 18.83
C LEU A 252 -5.03 -2.89 17.97
N SER A 253 -6.36 -2.84 17.86
CA SER A 253 -7.01 -1.78 17.07
C SER A 253 -6.64 -0.37 17.54
N SER A 254 -6.48 -0.17 18.86
CA SER A 254 -6.04 1.10 19.42
C SER A 254 -4.55 1.39 19.14
N GLN A 255 -3.69 0.37 19.16
CA GLN A 255 -2.28 0.48 18.78
C GLN A 255 -2.12 0.84 17.30
N LEU A 256 -2.89 0.21 16.40
CA LEU A 256 -2.83 0.53 14.96
C LEU A 256 -3.26 1.99 14.71
N ARG A 257 -4.37 2.43 15.33
CA ARG A 257 -4.83 3.84 15.25
C ARG A 257 -3.79 4.84 15.74
N ASN A 258 -3.15 4.54 16.87
CA ASN A 258 -2.14 5.41 17.45
C ASN A 258 -0.82 5.35 16.67
N GLY A 259 -0.53 4.23 16.00
CA GLY A 259 0.69 4.02 15.20
C GLY A 259 0.80 5.03 14.05
N ASP A 260 -0.23 5.15 13.21
CA ASP A 260 -0.20 6.10 12.08
C ASP A 260 -0.06 7.56 12.53
N LEU A 261 -0.72 7.90 13.64
CA LEU A 261 -0.66 9.23 14.22
C LEU A 261 0.69 9.51 14.90
N ALA A 262 1.37 8.50 15.44
CA ALA A 262 2.73 8.59 15.97
C ALA A 262 3.74 8.78 14.82
N MET A 263 3.62 8.00 13.74
CA MET A 263 4.44 8.15 12.54
C MET A 263 4.30 9.55 11.91
N LEU A 264 3.10 10.16 11.96
CA LEU A 264 2.93 11.56 11.56
C LEU A 264 3.72 12.53 12.46
N GLU A 265 3.84 12.26 13.76
CA GLU A 265 4.69 13.07 14.66
C GLU A 265 6.15 12.98 14.23
N ASP A 266 6.63 11.78 13.91
CA ASP A 266 8.00 11.56 13.45
C ASP A 266 8.28 12.36 12.16
N VAL A 267 7.32 12.38 11.23
CA VAL A 267 7.41 13.20 10.02
C VAL A 267 7.49 14.70 10.37
N VAL A 268 6.61 15.18 11.25
CA VAL A 268 6.54 16.59 11.69
C VAL A 268 7.83 17.02 12.37
N ASP A 269 8.35 16.21 13.28
CA ASP A 269 9.59 16.47 14.00
C ASP A 269 10.79 16.42 13.04
N GLY A 270 10.80 15.49 12.08
CA GLY A 270 11.85 15.36 11.05
C GLY A 270 11.95 16.56 10.09
N ILE A 271 10.84 17.26 9.83
CA ILE A 271 10.84 18.49 9.02
C ILE A 271 10.85 19.79 9.86
N GLY A 272 10.96 19.67 11.18
CA GLY A 272 11.06 20.82 12.09
C GLY A 272 9.78 21.68 12.20
N LEU A 273 8.60 21.10 11.94
CA LEU A 273 7.33 21.82 12.11
C LEU A 273 6.91 21.91 13.58
N LEU A 274 6.36 23.05 13.98
CA LEU A 274 5.89 23.27 15.34
C LEU A 274 4.39 22.96 15.45
N VAL A 275 4.05 21.90 16.19
CA VAL A 275 2.65 21.49 16.44
C VAL A 275 2.29 21.50 17.92
N THR A 276 1.02 21.76 18.22
CA THR A 276 0.49 21.85 19.59
C THR A 276 -0.11 20.54 20.12
N TRP A 277 -0.18 19.50 19.28
CA TRP A 277 -0.75 18.20 19.61
C TRP A 277 0.35 17.15 19.74
N ARG A 278 0.15 16.15 20.61
CA ARG A 278 0.98 14.95 20.65
C ARG A 278 0.13 13.67 20.77
N THR A 279 0.43 12.66 19.97
CA THR A 279 -0.21 11.33 19.94
C THR A 279 0.36 10.46 21.04
N THR A 280 1.69 10.42 21.16
CA THR A 280 2.33 9.83 22.33
C THR A 280 2.22 10.79 23.51
N GLY A 281 1.68 10.30 24.63
CA GLY A 281 1.67 11.08 25.86
C GLY A 281 3.11 11.36 26.27
N ASN A 282 3.60 12.56 25.99
CA ASN A 282 4.99 12.94 26.27
C ASN A 282 5.25 12.78 27.77
N THR A 283 5.93 11.70 28.16
CA THR A 283 6.27 11.40 29.56
C THR A 283 7.16 12.49 30.15
N ALA A 284 8.05 13.08 29.34
CA ALA A 284 8.86 14.23 29.73
C ALA A 284 8.03 15.52 29.95
N TYR A 285 6.97 15.74 29.17
CA TYR A 285 6.04 16.86 29.34
C TYR A 285 5.09 16.67 30.53
N ARG A 286 4.60 15.44 30.76
CA ARG A 286 3.86 15.05 31.98
C ARG A 286 4.71 15.26 33.25
N GLY A 287 6.01 14.98 33.18
CA GLY A 287 6.95 15.28 34.27
C GLY A 287 7.12 16.77 34.54
N LYS A 288 7.11 17.61 33.50
CA LYS A 288 7.18 19.08 33.63
C LYS A 288 5.90 19.70 34.20
N LEU A 289 4.73 19.15 33.88
CA LEU A 289 3.44 19.60 34.45
C LEU A 289 3.30 19.25 35.95
N ARG A 290 3.80 18.08 36.38
CA ARG A 290 3.78 17.67 37.80
C ARG A 290 4.75 18.46 38.69
N ARG A 291 5.84 19.00 38.14
CA ARG A 291 6.77 19.87 38.89
C ARG A 291 6.21 21.26 39.17
N ARG A 292 5.29 21.77 38.35
CA ARG A 292 4.63 23.07 38.60
C ARG A 292 3.63 23.00 39.75
N SER A 293 2.83 21.92 39.84
CA SER A 293 1.85 21.77 40.92
C SER A 293 2.46 21.53 42.31
N GLN A 294 3.74 21.13 42.40
CA GLN A 294 4.46 21.04 43.68
C GLN A 294 5.08 22.37 44.12
N ASN A 295 5.36 23.29 43.18
CA ASN A 295 5.91 24.60 43.51
C ASN A 295 4.84 25.66 43.81
N ASP A 296 3.60 25.47 43.34
CA ASP A 296 2.47 26.36 43.64
C ASP A 296 1.72 25.98 44.95
N ALA A 297 2.14 24.91 45.62
CA ALA A 297 1.64 24.48 46.94
C ALA A 297 2.50 24.98 48.12
N VAL A 298 3.52 25.80 47.85
CA VAL A 298 4.33 26.49 48.86
C VAL A 298 4.25 27.99 48.59
N LYS A 299 3.10 28.59 48.92
CA LYS A 299 2.95 30.01 49.22
C LYS A 299 1.76 30.20 50.17
#